data_AF-A0A813UQH6-F1
#
_entry.id   AF-A0A813UQH6-F1
#
_cell.length_a   1.000
_cell.length_b   1.000
_cell.length_c   1.000
_cell.angle_alpha   90.00
_cell.angle_beta   90.00
_cell.angle_gamma   90.00
#
_symmetry.space_group_name_H-M   'P 1'
#
loop_
_entity.id
_entity.type
_entity.pdbx_description
1 polymer ?
#
loop_
_entity_poly.entity_id
_entity_poly.type
_entity_poly.pdbx_seq_one_letter_code
_entity_poly.pdbx_strand_id
1 'polypeptide(L)'
;MAHETYYDTNGDLQTCMHDKIDEVTDFRCSIDLSSYTSERWWRVAVMPSEEAIETGEIVTLRDALEQYTLSNKKVKEIIMEKQIYGWHLVELQSQLIRIVRSTGYPNPISVTYEKFNGNITACSSSQLSRFANSRAVRCFCCLSCLCIIFCPIYGCLRRIGSTRDTIVADYVMTKPVNTFLQLNSATILDTVINLSIKSYIAH
;
A
#
# COMPACT_ATOMS: atom_id res chain seq x y z
N MET A 1 -18.66 24.63 2.75
CA MET A 1 -18.47 24.73 4.21
C MET A 1 -19.40 23.75 4.88
N ALA A 2 -18.86 22.74 5.55
CA ALA A 2 -19.65 21.84 6.38
C ALA A 2 -19.62 22.38 7.82
N HIS A 3 -20.79 22.54 8.43
CA HIS A 3 -20.92 22.92 9.83
C HIS A 3 -21.12 21.66 10.65
N GLU A 4 -20.13 21.26 11.43
CA GLU A 4 -20.32 20.28 12.49
C GLU A 4 -20.40 21.00 13.83
N THR A 5 -21.56 20.88 14.46
CA THR A 5 -21.80 21.33 15.83
C THR A 5 -21.82 20.12 16.74
N TYR A 6 -21.02 20.15 17.80
CA TYR A 6 -21.06 19.11 18.83
C TYR A 6 -21.09 19.74 20.22
N TYR A 7 -21.63 18.98 21.17
CA TYR A 7 -21.68 19.38 22.57
C TYR A 7 -20.44 18.80 23.29
N ASP A 8 -19.72 19.66 24.00
CA ASP A 8 -18.70 19.26 24.97
C ASP A 8 -19.34 18.41 26.09
N THR A 9 -18.54 17.57 26.75
CA THR A 9 -18.83 16.97 28.06
C THR A 9 -19.42 17.93 29.11
N ASN A 10 -19.23 19.24 28.96
CA ASN A 10 -19.83 20.28 29.81
C ASN A 10 -21.18 20.82 29.32
N GLY A 11 -21.69 20.36 28.18
CA GLY A 11 -22.98 20.80 27.60
C GLY A 11 -22.90 22.07 26.73
N ASP A 12 -21.71 22.63 26.53
CA ASP A 12 -21.51 23.80 25.68
C ASP A 12 -21.42 23.41 24.19
N LEU A 13 -22.13 24.17 23.35
CA LEU A 13 -22.15 23.98 21.90
C LEU A 13 -20.87 24.57 21.30
N GLN A 14 -19.98 23.71 20.79
CA GLN A 14 -18.84 24.15 20.01
C GLN A 14 -19.12 24.00 18.52
N THR A 15 -18.79 25.06 17.77
CA THR A 15 -18.87 25.07 16.30
C THR A 15 -17.43 25.08 15.78
N CYS A 16 -16.98 23.95 15.25
CA CYS A 16 -15.66 23.88 14.62
C CYS A 16 -15.80 24.12 13.12
N MET A 17 -15.11 25.13 12.60
CA MET A 17 -14.97 25.31 11.16
C MET A 17 -13.92 24.33 10.67
N HIS A 18 -14.35 23.30 9.95
CA HIS A 18 -13.43 22.47 9.17
C HIS A 18 -13.45 22.97 7.74
N ASP A 19 -12.34 23.55 7.30
CA ASP A 19 -12.10 23.80 5.88
C ASP A 19 -11.93 22.44 5.22
N LYS A 20 -13.04 21.92 4.69
CA LYS A 20 -13.02 20.74 3.83
C LYS A 20 -12.35 21.16 2.53
N ILE A 21 -11.05 20.89 2.43
CA ILE A 21 -10.30 21.02 1.18
C ILE A 21 -10.81 19.91 0.27
N ASP A 22 -11.82 20.23 -0.55
CA ASP A 22 -12.25 19.35 -1.62
C ASP A 22 -11.17 19.40 -2.72
N GLU A 23 -10.32 18.38 -2.79
CA GLU A 23 -9.32 18.24 -3.86
C GLU A 23 -10.03 18.00 -5.19
N VAL A 24 -10.17 19.06 -5.98
CA VAL A 24 -10.62 18.95 -7.37
C VAL A 24 -9.46 18.44 -8.22
N THR A 25 -9.62 17.22 -8.75
CA THR A 25 -8.61 16.58 -9.61
C THR A 25 -8.84 17.00 -11.06
N ASP A 26 -7.96 17.84 -11.61
CA ASP A 26 -8.07 18.29 -13.01
C ASP A 26 -7.82 17.16 -14.01
N PHE A 27 -6.85 16.27 -13.71
CA PHE A 27 -6.57 15.10 -14.53
C PHE A 27 -6.02 13.94 -13.68
N ARG A 28 -6.23 12.72 -14.16
CA ARG A 28 -5.65 11.50 -13.61
C ARG A 28 -5.10 10.65 -14.75
N CYS A 29 -3.84 10.26 -14.63
CA CYS A 29 -3.18 9.32 -15.53
C CYS A 29 -2.68 8.13 -14.70
N SER A 30 -3.03 6.91 -15.11
CA SER A 30 -2.53 5.68 -14.48
C SER A 30 -1.86 4.82 -15.53
N ILE A 31 -0.62 4.40 -15.26
CA ILE A 31 0.19 3.58 -16.15
C ILE A 31 0.52 2.29 -15.40
N ASP A 32 0.21 1.15 -16.03
CA ASP A 32 0.57 -0.16 -15.48
C ASP A 32 2.06 -0.45 -15.70
N LEU A 33 2.76 -0.66 -14.60
CA LEU A 33 4.19 -0.98 -14.59
C LEU A 33 4.47 -2.49 -14.63
N SER A 34 3.46 -3.35 -14.60
CA SER A 34 3.61 -4.81 -14.56
C SER A 34 4.40 -5.36 -15.76
N SER A 35 4.29 -4.72 -16.93
CA SER A 35 5.05 -5.08 -18.13
C SER A 35 6.54 -4.71 -18.08
N TYR A 36 6.93 -3.85 -17.14
CA TYR A 36 8.31 -3.42 -16.92
C TYR A 36 8.97 -4.20 -15.79
N THR A 37 8.21 -4.90 -14.95
CA THR A 37 8.72 -5.77 -13.88
C THR A 37 9.01 -7.17 -14.40
N SER A 38 10.07 -7.81 -13.89
CA SER A 38 10.31 -9.24 -14.10
C SER A 38 9.15 -10.08 -13.53
N GLU A 39 8.75 -11.15 -14.22
CA GLU A 39 7.75 -12.10 -13.69
C GLU A 39 8.27 -12.88 -12.49
N ARG A 40 9.59 -13.03 -12.37
CA ARG A 40 10.27 -13.75 -11.30
C ARG A 40 10.98 -12.78 -10.38
N TRP A 41 10.95 -13.06 -9.09
CA TRP A 41 11.77 -12.38 -8.10
C TRP A 41 13.25 -12.73 -8.33
N TRP A 42 14.11 -11.75 -8.13
CA TRP A 42 15.57 -11.89 -8.24
C TRP A 42 16.19 -12.33 -6.91
N ARG A 43 15.70 -11.77 -5.81
CA ARG A 43 16.22 -11.99 -4.47
C ARG A 43 15.07 -12.04 -3.48
N VAL A 44 15.23 -12.84 -2.43
CA VAL A 44 14.42 -12.77 -1.22
C VAL A 44 15.33 -12.34 -0.07
N ALA A 45 14.88 -11.36 0.69
CA ALA A 45 15.56 -10.83 1.86
C ALA A 45 14.58 -10.76 3.03
N VAL A 46 15.10 -10.54 4.23
CA VAL A 46 14.30 -10.18 5.39
C VAL A 46 14.57 -8.72 5.67
N MET A 47 13.52 -7.91 5.78
CA MET A 47 13.66 -6.58 6.34
C MET A 47 13.58 -6.69 7.86
N PRO A 48 14.63 -6.26 8.58
CA PRO A 48 14.62 -6.28 10.03
C PRO A 48 13.51 -5.37 10.54
N SER A 49 12.81 -5.82 11.57
CA SER A 49 11.87 -4.98 12.31
C SER A 49 12.60 -3.80 13.00
N GLU A 50 11.86 -2.74 13.37
CA GLU A 50 12.44 -1.57 14.07
C GLU A 50 13.24 -1.98 15.31
N GLU A 51 12.74 -2.94 16.07
CA GLU A 51 13.42 -3.52 17.23
C GLU A 51 14.76 -4.20 16.85
N ALA A 52 14.81 -4.93 15.74
CA ALA A 52 16.03 -5.58 15.25
C ALA A 52 17.07 -4.56 14.73
N ILE A 53 16.61 -3.42 14.21
CA ILE A 53 17.48 -2.30 13.82
C ILE A 53 18.13 -1.68 15.08
N GLU A 54 17.35 -1.50 16.15
CA GLU A 54 17.84 -0.96 17.43
C GLU A 54 18.83 -1.90 18.12
N THR A 55 18.61 -3.21 18.06
CA THR A 55 19.52 -4.22 18.66
C THR A 55 20.73 -4.54 17.78
N GLY A 56 20.72 -4.13 16.50
CA GLY A 56 21.75 -4.47 15.52
C GLY A 56 21.74 -5.94 15.12
N GLU A 57 20.63 -6.64 15.31
CA GLU A 57 20.50 -8.06 15.00
C GLU A 57 20.35 -8.28 13.49
N ILE A 58 21.26 -9.06 12.91
CA ILE A 58 21.18 -9.44 11.50
C ILE A 58 20.31 -10.68 11.39
N VAL A 59 19.06 -10.49 10.97
CA VAL A 59 18.13 -11.60 10.75
C VAL A 59 18.24 -12.10 9.31
N THR A 60 18.65 -13.36 9.13
CA THR A 60 18.64 -14.00 7.81
C THR A 60 17.27 -14.59 7.48
N LEU A 61 17.01 -14.88 6.21
CA LEU A 61 15.79 -15.59 5.79
C LEU A 61 15.63 -16.93 6.51
N ARG A 62 16.75 -17.63 6.73
CA ARG A 62 16.75 -18.89 7.45
C ARG A 62 16.28 -18.70 8.89
N ASP A 63 16.81 -17.69 9.57
CA ASP A 63 16.47 -17.40 10.97
C ASP A 63 14.99 -17.04 11.08
N ALA A 64 14.46 -16.21 10.18
CA ALA A 64 13.04 -15.87 10.15
C ALA A 64 12.14 -17.10 9.96
N LEU A 65 12.54 -18.05 9.10
CA LEU A 65 11.81 -19.30 8.91
C LEU A 65 11.94 -20.25 10.11
N GLU A 66 13.13 -20.34 10.71
CA GLU A 66 13.36 -21.15 11.92
C GLU A 66 12.51 -20.60 13.08
N GLN A 67 12.52 -19.28 13.32
CA GLN A 67 11.64 -18.63 14.29
C GLN A 67 10.16 -18.91 14.03
N TYR A 68 9.73 -18.87 12.77
CA TYR A 68 8.36 -19.23 12.41
C TYR A 68 8.04 -20.69 12.78
N THR A 69 8.93 -21.63 12.46
CA THR A 69 8.72 -23.06 12.77
C THR A 69 8.70 -23.33 14.27
N LEU A 70 9.63 -22.73 15.03
CA LEU A 70 9.79 -22.92 16.47
C LEU A 70 8.72 -22.21 17.31
N SER A 71 8.06 -21.19 16.75
CA SER A 71 7.02 -20.47 17.49
C SER A 71 5.88 -21.41 17.92
N ASN A 72 5.45 -21.39 19.17
CA ASN A 72 4.31 -22.20 19.65
C ASN A 72 2.95 -21.50 19.47
N LYS A 73 2.87 -20.55 18.52
CA LYS A 73 1.67 -19.74 18.31
C LYS A 73 0.57 -20.56 17.60
N LYS A 74 -0.68 -20.43 18.08
CA LYS A 74 -1.86 -21.14 17.53
C LYS A 74 -2.23 -20.68 16.11
N VAL A 75 -1.94 -19.42 15.81
CA VAL A 75 -2.09 -18.80 14.49
C VAL A 75 -0.72 -18.30 14.09
N LYS A 76 -0.13 -18.90 13.05
CA LYS A 76 1.14 -18.45 12.49
C LYS A 76 0.90 -17.94 11.08
N GLU A 77 1.46 -16.78 10.79
CA GLU A 77 1.42 -16.17 9.46
C GLU A 77 2.82 -15.67 9.11
N ILE A 78 3.25 -15.96 7.87
CA ILE A 78 4.41 -15.32 7.25
C ILE A 78 3.85 -14.36 6.20
N ILE A 79 4.33 -13.13 6.22
CA ILE A 79 4.00 -12.13 5.20
C ILE A 79 5.24 -11.92 4.34
N MET A 80 5.06 -12.10 3.03
CA MET A 80 6.03 -11.73 2.03
C MET A 80 5.55 -10.49 1.28
N GLU A 81 6.32 -9.41 1.33
CA GLU A 81 6.06 -8.19 0.57
C GLU A 81 6.84 -8.20 -0.75
N LYS A 82 6.18 -7.75 -1.82
CA LYS A 82 6.83 -7.49 -3.11
C LYS A 82 7.45 -6.11 -3.09
N GLN A 83 8.75 -6.05 -3.33
CA GLN A 83 9.48 -4.79 -3.49
C GLN A 83 9.97 -4.66 -4.93
N ILE A 84 9.85 -3.46 -5.48
CA ILE A 84 10.40 -3.15 -6.81
C ILE A 84 11.83 -2.68 -6.60
N TYR A 85 12.76 -3.29 -7.33
CA TYR A 85 14.18 -2.99 -7.28
C TYR A 85 14.66 -2.46 -8.64
N GLY A 86 15.56 -1.47 -8.60
CA GLY A 86 16.26 -0.94 -9.77
C GLY A 86 15.83 0.46 -10.23
N TRP A 87 14.63 0.92 -9.88
CA TRP A 87 14.20 2.30 -10.17
C TRP A 87 14.29 3.17 -8.91
N HIS A 88 14.89 4.36 -9.06
CA HIS A 88 14.89 5.36 -8.00
C HIS A 88 13.59 6.17 -8.07
N LEU A 89 12.58 5.76 -7.30
CA LEU A 89 11.21 6.30 -7.38
C LEU A 89 11.13 7.83 -7.15
N VAL A 90 12.01 8.37 -6.30
CA VAL A 90 12.09 9.82 -6.03
C VAL A 90 12.56 10.58 -7.27
N GLU A 91 13.51 10.01 -8.01
CA GLU A 91 14.04 10.64 -9.23
C GLU A 91 13.04 10.50 -10.38
N LEU A 92 12.39 9.33 -10.50
CA LEU A 92 11.30 9.16 -11.46
C LEU A 92 10.16 10.17 -11.21
N GLN A 93 9.78 10.37 -9.95
CA GLN A 93 8.76 11.35 -9.58
C GLN A 93 9.16 12.76 -9.98
N SER A 94 10.41 13.15 -9.71
CA SER A 94 10.92 14.48 -10.06
C SER A 94 10.88 14.71 -11.59
N GLN A 95 11.24 13.70 -12.37
CA GLN A 95 11.22 13.75 -13.84
C GLN A 95 9.80 13.80 -14.40
N LEU A 96 8.87 13.01 -13.86
CA LEU A 96 7.45 13.07 -14.24
C LEU A 96 6.85 14.44 -13.96
N ILE A 97 7.12 15.01 -12.78
CA ILE A 97 6.66 16.36 -12.43
C ILE A 97 7.23 17.38 -13.41
N ARG A 98 8.52 17.29 -13.77
CA ARG A 98 9.14 18.20 -14.76
C ARG A 98 8.47 18.10 -16.14
N ILE A 99 8.15 16.89 -16.61
CA ILE A 99 7.45 16.68 -17.88
C ILE A 99 6.08 17.36 -17.85
N VAL A 100 5.29 17.15 -16.80
CA VAL A 100 3.98 17.80 -16.65
C VAL A 100 4.13 19.31 -16.55
N ARG A 101 5.11 19.83 -15.79
CA ARG A 101 5.35 21.27 -15.68
C ARG A 101 5.77 21.91 -17.00
N SER A 102 6.41 21.17 -17.90
CA SER A 102 6.81 21.67 -19.21
C SER A 102 5.63 22.04 -20.12
N THR A 103 4.41 21.54 -19.83
CA THR A 103 3.19 21.96 -20.55
C THR A 103 2.65 23.31 -20.09
N GLY A 104 3.21 23.89 -19.02
CA GLY A 104 2.70 25.11 -18.40
C GLY A 104 1.65 24.85 -17.30
N TYR A 105 1.42 23.60 -16.89
CA TYR A 105 0.44 23.29 -15.85
C TYR A 105 0.84 23.90 -14.48
N PRO A 106 0.02 24.79 -13.88
CA PRO A 106 0.40 25.57 -12.71
C PRO A 106 0.07 24.89 -11.37
N ASN A 107 -0.89 23.96 -11.34
CA ASN A 107 -1.41 23.40 -10.10
C ASN A 107 -0.48 22.34 -9.48
N PRO A 108 -0.69 21.96 -8.19
CA PRO A 108 0.05 20.89 -7.54
C PRO A 108 -0.09 19.55 -8.27
N ILE A 109 0.99 18.78 -8.30
CA ILE A 109 1.03 17.47 -8.95
C ILE A 109 1.43 16.43 -7.89
N SER A 110 0.60 15.41 -7.72
CA SER A 110 0.89 14.26 -6.87
C SER A 110 1.16 13.03 -7.74
N VAL A 111 2.25 12.32 -7.46
CA VAL A 111 2.59 11.06 -8.12
C VAL A 111 2.62 9.98 -7.04
N THR A 112 1.75 8.98 -7.18
CA THR A 112 1.65 7.86 -6.25
C THR A 112 2.03 6.56 -6.94
N TYR A 113 2.62 5.65 -6.18
CA TYR A 113 3.01 4.32 -6.64
C TYR A 113 2.20 3.27 -5.89
N GLU A 114 1.14 2.78 -6.52
CA GLU A 114 0.27 1.77 -5.91
C GLU A 114 0.75 0.35 -6.25
N LYS A 115 0.92 -0.48 -5.22
CA LYS A 115 1.24 -1.90 -5.38
C LYS A 115 -0.05 -2.73 -5.31
N PHE A 116 -0.45 -3.34 -6.43
CA PHE A 116 -1.54 -4.31 -6.42
C PHE A 116 -1.04 -5.69 -5.99
N ASN A 117 -1.75 -6.33 -5.05
CA ASN A 117 -1.38 -7.64 -4.50
C ASN A 117 0.10 -7.70 -4.04
N GLY A 118 0.53 -6.63 -3.37
CA GLY A 118 1.90 -6.45 -2.89
C GLY A 118 2.28 -7.42 -1.78
N ASN A 119 1.30 -7.94 -1.04
CA ASN A 119 1.55 -8.83 0.10
C ASN A 119 0.99 -10.22 -0.18
N ILE A 120 1.85 -11.22 0.03
CA ILE A 120 1.50 -12.63 0.00
C ILE A 120 1.57 -13.14 1.45
N THR A 121 0.44 -13.53 2.00
CA THR A 121 0.38 -14.11 3.34
C THR A 121 0.28 -15.63 3.25
N ALA A 122 1.25 -16.32 3.84
CA ALA A 122 1.20 -17.76 4.05
C ALA A 122 0.74 -18.06 5.49
N CYS A 123 -0.42 -18.72 5.61
CA CYS A 123 -0.99 -19.10 6.90
C CYS A 123 -0.62 -20.55 7.26
N SER A 124 -0.47 -20.84 8.55
CA SER A 124 -0.30 -22.20 9.05
C SER A 124 -1.52 -23.09 8.74
N SER A 125 -1.29 -24.39 8.58
CA SER A 125 -2.33 -25.40 8.31
C SER A 125 -3.22 -25.73 9.51
N SER A 126 -3.05 -25.04 10.64
CA SER A 126 -3.82 -25.27 11.85
C SER A 126 -5.33 -25.16 11.60
N GLN A 127 -6.11 -26.04 12.24
CA GLN A 127 -7.57 -26.07 12.07
C GLN A 127 -8.21 -24.70 12.38
N LEU A 128 -7.67 -23.98 13.38
CA LEU A 128 -8.14 -22.64 13.75
C LEU A 128 -7.89 -21.60 12.65
N SER A 129 -6.72 -21.62 12.01
CA SER A 129 -6.40 -20.72 10.90
C SER A 129 -7.27 -21.02 9.67
N ARG A 130 -7.46 -22.30 9.35
CA ARG A 130 -8.33 -22.73 8.23
C ARG A 130 -9.79 -22.36 8.46
N PHE A 131 -10.29 -22.51 9.69
CA PHE A 131 -11.67 -22.18 10.04
C PHE A 131 -11.91 -20.66 9.93
N ALA A 132 -11.02 -19.85 10.50
CA ALA A 132 -11.12 -18.39 10.46
C ALA A 132 -10.98 -17.79 9.05
N ASN A 133 -10.27 -18.47 8.14
CA ASN A 133 -10.10 -18.02 6.76
C ASN A 133 -11.17 -18.56 5.80
N SER A 134 -12.09 -19.42 6.27
CA SER A 134 -13.17 -19.96 5.44
C SER A 134 -14.25 -18.91 5.15
N ARG A 135 -14.64 -18.79 3.87
CA ARG A 135 -15.72 -17.89 3.44
C ARG A 135 -17.05 -18.23 4.11
N ALA A 136 -17.32 -19.53 4.30
CA ALA A 136 -18.54 -19.99 4.96
C ALA A 136 -18.61 -19.49 6.41
N VAL A 137 -17.52 -19.63 7.16
CA VAL A 137 -17.45 -19.19 8.56
C VAL A 137 -17.61 -17.68 8.68
N ARG A 138 -16.98 -16.91 7.78
CA ARG A 138 -17.17 -15.45 7.74
C ARG A 138 -18.62 -15.06 7.45
N CYS A 139 -19.26 -15.74 6.50
CA CYS A 139 -20.66 -15.50 6.16
C CYS A 139 -21.60 -15.80 7.34
N PHE A 140 -21.42 -16.96 7.99
CA PHE A 140 -22.19 -17.31 9.19
C PHE A 140 -21.96 -16.30 10.32
N CYS A 141 -20.72 -15.89 10.54
CA CYS A 141 -20.36 -14.93 11.57
C CYS A 141 -21.00 -13.54 11.33
N CYS A 142 -21.07 -13.11 10.06
CA CYS A 142 -21.78 -11.89 9.66
C CYS A 142 -23.28 -12.02 9.89
N LEU A 143 -23.87 -13.15 9.47
CA LEU A 143 -25.31 -13.39 9.57
C LEU A 143 -25.78 -13.47 11.03
N SER A 144 -24.96 -14.05 11.90
CA SER A 144 -25.28 -14.24 13.32
C SER A 144 -24.82 -13.09 14.23
N CYS A 145 -24.39 -11.95 13.66
CA CYS A 145 -23.81 -10.79 14.36
C CYS A 145 -22.60 -11.12 15.28
N LEU A 146 -22.04 -12.33 15.19
CA LEU A 146 -20.89 -12.76 15.97
C LEU A 146 -19.60 -12.06 15.54
N CYS A 147 -19.62 -11.35 14.40
CA CYS A 147 -18.52 -10.53 13.93
C CYS A 147 -18.04 -9.51 14.96
N ILE A 148 -18.95 -8.96 15.78
CA ILE A 148 -18.58 -7.93 16.78
C ILE A 148 -17.58 -8.49 17.80
N ILE A 149 -17.66 -9.78 18.13
CA ILE A 149 -16.79 -10.43 19.12
C ILE A 149 -15.65 -11.18 18.43
N PHE A 150 -15.93 -11.92 17.35
CA PHE A 150 -14.91 -12.73 16.68
C PHE A 150 -13.88 -11.91 15.91
N CYS A 151 -14.26 -10.80 15.28
CA CYS A 151 -13.32 -9.95 14.55
C CYS A 151 -12.21 -9.36 15.44
N PRO A 152 -12.51 -8.71 16.60
CA PRO A 152 -11.45 -8.18 17.44
C PRO A 152 -10.56 -9.28 18.05
N ILE A 153 -11.13 -10.41 18.47
CA ILE A 153 -10.35 -11.53 19.01
C ILE A 153 -9.41 -12.10 17.94
N TYR A 154 -9.92 -12.31 16.72
CA TYR A 154 -9.10 -12.77 15.61
C TYR A 154 -8.00 -11.78 15.25
N GLY A 155 -8.31 -10.48 15.22
CA GLY A 155 -7.34 -9.42 15.00
C GLY A 155 -6.22 -9.42 16.05
N CYS A 156 -6.56 -9.57 17.33
CA CYS A 156 -5.58 -9.67 18.41
C CYS A 156 -4.72 -10.93 18.30
N LEU A 157 -5.33 -12.10 18.06
CA LEU A 157 -4.60 -13.36 17.87
C LEU A 157 -3.67 -13.31 16.67
N ARG A 158 -4.09 -12.63 15.60
CA ARG A 158 -3.27 -12.41 14.40
C ARG A 158 -2.11 -11.46 14.67
N ARG A 159 -2.33 -10.37 15.41
CA ARG A 159 -1.29 -9.40 15.78
C ARG A 159 -0.22 -10.04 16.68
N ILE A 160 -0.62 -10.91 17.60
CA ILE A 160 0.30 -11.68 18.46
C ILE A 160 0.97 -12.81 17.65
N GLY A 161 0.22 -13.41 16.72
CA GLY A 161 0.58 -14.55 15.87
C GLY A 161 1.62 -14.24 14.78
N SER A 162 1.56 -13.05 14.21
CA SER A 162 2.43 -12.65 13.10
C SER A 162 3.90 -12.63 13.53
N THR A 163 4.78 -13.10 12.65
CA THR A 163 6.20 -12.76 12.75
C THR A 163 6.35 -11.25 12.54
N ARG A 164 7.23 -10.63 13.33
CA ARG A 164 7.50 -9.18 13.26
C ARG A 164 8.36 -8.83 12.04
N ASP A 165 9.16 -9.78 11.58
CA ASP A 165 10.02 -9.58 10.42
C ASP A 165 9.26 -9.81 9.12
N THR A 166 9.40 -8.85 8.22
CA THR A 166 8.76 -8.89 6.91
C THR A 166 9.73 -9.50 5.91
N ILE A 167 9.35 -10.62 5.31
CA ILE A 167 10.11 -11.19 4.21
C ILE A 167 9.81 -10.34 2.99
N VAL A 168 10.84 -9.95 2.25
CA VAL A 168 10.70 -9.12 1.06
C VAL A 168 11.25 -9.85 -0.15
N ALA A 169 10.48 -9.87 -1.22
CA ALA A 169 10.88 -10.41 -2.51
C ALA A 169 11.12 -9.24 -3.49
N ASP A 170 12.35 -9.15 -3.99
CA ASP A 170 12.80 -8.11 -4.91
C ASP A 170 12.46 -8.49 -6.36
N TYR A 171 11.65 -7.66 -6.99
CA TYR A 171 11.30 -7.73 -8.41
C TYR A 171 12.08 -6.65 -9.15
N VAL A 172 12.94 -7.08 -10.07
CA VAL A 172 13.80 -6.16 -10.83
C VAL A 172 13.03 -5.58 -12.00
N MET A 173 13.20 -4.28 -12.24
CA MET A 173 12.71 -3.62 -13.45
C MET A 173 13.56 -4.06 -14.65
N THR A 174 12.91 -4.64 -15.65
CA THR A 174 13.54 -5.17 -16.87
C THR A 174 14.09 -4.07 -17.79
N LYS A 175 13.48 -2.87 -17.74
CA LYS A 175 13.86 -1.73 -18.57
C LYS A 175 14.32 -0.55 -17.70
N PRO A 176 15.27 0.26 -18.19
CA PRO A 176 15.70 1.45 -17.47
C PRO A 176 14.61 2.53 -17.49
N VAL A 177 14.67 3.43 -16.50
CA VAL A 177 13.73 4.54 -16.33
C VAL A 177 13.62 5.41 -17.58
N ASN A 178 14.75 5.71 -18.24
CA ASN A 178 14.76 6.56 -19.43
C ASN A 178 13.92 5.98 -20.58
N THR A 179 13.94 4.66 -20.77
CA THR A 179 13.11 4.00 -21.79
C THR A 179 11.64 4.10 -21.43
N PHE A 180 11.28 3.95 -20.15
CA PHE A 180 9.90 4.17 -19.70
C PHE A 180 9.44 5.60 -20.00
N LEU A 181 10.25 6.61 -19.68
CA LEU A 181 9.88 8.01 -19.92
C LEU A 181 9.77 8.32 -21.41
N GLN A 182 10.68 7.80 -22.25
CA GLN A 182 10.60 7.99 -23.70
C GLN A 182 9.31 7.41 -24.29
N LEU A 183 8.89 6.22 -23.82
CA LEU A 183 7.71 5.54 -24.34
C LEU A 183 6.41 6.20 -23.89
N ASN A 184 6.37 6.74 -22.65
CA ASN A 184 5.13 7.21 -22.04
C ASN A 184 5.01 8.75 -21.98
N SER A 185 6.09 9.50 -22.20
CA SER A 185 6.07 10.98 -22.12
C SER A 185 5.07 11.60 -23.09
N ALA A 186 5.01 11.12 -24.33
CA ALA A 186 4.06 11.63 -25.33
C ALA A 186 2.60 11.43 -24.86
N THR A 187 2.27 10.26 -24.32
CA THR A 187 0.93 9.95 -23.80
C THR A 187 0.58 10.82 -22.59
N ILE A 188 1.55 11.04 -21.68
CA ILE A 188 1.37 11.90 -20.51
C ILE A 188 1.11 13.34 -20.95
N LEU A 189 1.93 13.86 -21.86
CA LEU A 189 1.79 15.23 -22.39
C LEU A 189 0.45 15.43 -23.09
N ASP A 190 0.05 14.50 -23.97
CA ASP A 190 -1.23 14.56 -24.67
C ASP A 190 -2.42 14.53 -23.70
N THR A 191 -2.36 13.70 -22.65
CA THR A 191 -3.39 13.64 -21.62
C THR A 191 -3.51 14.96 -20.87
N VAL A 192 -2.38 15.58 -20.49
CA VAL A 192 -2.37 16.85 -19.76
C VAL A 192 -2.86 17.99 -20.64
N ILE A 193 -2.42 18.07 -21.90
CA ILE A 193 -2.81 19.14 -22.83
C ILE A 193 -4.31 19.05 -23.15
N ASN A 194 -4.80 17.87 -23.53
CA ASN A 194 -6.21 17.69 -23.91
C ASN A 194 -7.18 17.96 -22.75
N LEU A 195 -6.77 17.69 -21.51
CA LEU A 195 -7.61 17.92 -20.33
C LEU A 195 -7.47 19.35 -19.79
N SER A 196 -6.29 19.96 -19.88
CA SER A 196 -6.09 21.38 -19.53
C SER A 196 -6.89 22.31 -20.43
N ILE A 197 -7.07 21.97 -21.71
CA ILE A 197 -7.91 22.75 -22.64
C ILE A 197 -9.39 22.62 -22.27
N LYS A 198 -9.84 21.42 -21.86
CA LYS A 198 -11.23 21.19 -21.47
C LYS A 198 -11.61 21.90 -20.17
N SER A 199 -10.70 22.00 -19.19
CA SER A 199 -10.97 22.76 -17.97
C SER A 199 -11.04 24.27 -18.24
N TYR A 200 -10.23 24.77 -19.18
CA TYR A 200 -10.25 26.19 -19.57
C TYR A 200 -11.51 26.59 -20.35
N ILE A 201 -12.12 25.67 -21.11
CA ILE A 201 -13.37 25.92 -21.87
C ILE A 201 -14.63 25.77 -20.98
N ALA A 202 -14.52 25.08 -19.85
CA ALA A 202 -15.64 24.86 -18.92
C ALA A 202 -15.84 26.01 -17.91
N HIS A 203 -14.96 27.01 -17.92
CA HIS A 203 -15.05 28.26 -17.16
C HIS A 203 -15.40 29.43 -18.09
#